data_AF-A0A2D7IMX8-F1
#
_entry.id   AF-A0A2D7IMX8-F1
#
_cell.length_a   1.000
_cell.length_b   1.000
_cell.length_c   1.000
_cell.angle_alpha   90.00
_cell.angle_beta   90.00
_cell.angle_gamma   90.00
#
_symmetry.space_group_name_H-M   'P 1'
#
loop_
_entity.id
_entity.type
_entity.pdbx_description
1 polymer ?
#
loop_
_entity_poly.entity_id
_entity_poly.type
_entity_poly.pdbx_seq_one_letter_code
_entity_poly.pdbx_strand_id
1 'polypeptide(L)'
;MRPLETLSLILLFITLLFLFFNRKRTYFLSLLFLTIVISILQYFTEGLRWQFYIFIYFLPAIYFYHIKQKEHILSIVKVFFSFWFLLAFVVPYIIPVFSLPSPQGKDFVGTETFHWVDSSRLEWFTKEKSNDYREIMAQIWYPGSHHQNKKVEPYMDFIKLRSETIAAAGNLPSFFPSHLNFVKTNSYFEIPCKNKKGGLPTVIFSHGITGSRHLHQVLFEHLSSQGYVVVALDHSYDCNLTIFPDGRVADYRSEITGNPDSVRIRNKQINTRTKDIVFVLNQITKIHHGNLKSKLNGKLNLEKIAVGGHSYGGATAIQSAKTDKRIKTCFVLDGWINPVPKATIERGMQKPLLCMGRPSWEGSDYPDNYNILNQFFSNSSAPSYNIIIKNTLHLDYTDIPLYSPIIKYVMDVGDLPFSTSHKLINNLIFTFLESHLLDKPIGDYNKLLNNNLIAKM
;
A
#
# COMPACT_ATOMS: atom_id res chain seq x y z
N MET A 1 -3.20 15.21 -10.86
CA MET A 1 -4.60 15.38 -11.31
C MET A 1 -4.81 14.59 -12.59
N ARG A 2 -6.05 14.18 -12.88
CA ARG A 2 -6.35 13.39 -14.10
C ARG A 2 -6.38 14.28 -15.35
N PRO A 3 -6.12 13.76 -16.56
CA PRO A 3 -5.99 14.58 -17.76
C PRO A 3 -7.18 15.48 -18.06
N LEU A 4 -8.41 14.96 -18.02
CA LEU A 4 -9.61 15.74 -18.33
C LEU A 4 -10.03 16.65 -17.18
N GLU A 5 -9.79 16.30 -15.92
CA GLU A 5 -9.92 17.24 -14.80
C GLU A 5 -9.00 18.46 -14.96
N THR A 6 -7.75 18.22 -15.38
CA THR A 6 -6.77 19.28 -15.61
C THR A 6 -7.23 20.20 -16.75
N LEU A 7 -7.66 19.60 -17.87
CA LEU A 7 -8.21 20.36 -18.99
C LEU A 7 -9.46 21.17 -18.57
N SER A 8 -10.35 20.58 -17.80
CA SER A 8 -11.57 21.24 -17.31
C SER A 8 -11.25 22.46 -16.44
N LEU A 9 -10.25 22.36 -15.55
CA LEU A 9 -9.81 23.49 -14.72
C LEU A 9 -9.13 24.59 -15.54
N ILE A 10 -8.33 24.23 -16.54
CA ILE A 10 -7.73 25.21 -17.47
C ILE A 10 -8.84 25.96 -18.22
N LEU A 11 -9.84 25.23 -18.75
CA LEU A 11 -10.97 25.84 -19.45
C LEU A 11 -11.81 26.74 -18.54
N LEU A 12 -12.04 26.32 -17.29
CA LEU A 12 -12.73 27.16 -16.31
C LEU A 12 -11.94 28.43 -15.97
N PHE A 13 -10.61 28.32 -15.80
CA PHE A 13 -9.76 29.49 -15.57
C PHE A 13 -9.89 30.50 -16.70
N ILE A 14 -9.76 30.04 -17.96
CA ILE A 14 -9.92 30.89 -19.14
C ILE A 14 -11.34 31.47 -19.17
N THR A 15 -12.37 30.66 -18.92
CA THR A 15 -13.78 31.09 -18.84
C THR A 15 -13.96 32.22 -17.83
N LEU A 16 -13.32 32.15 -16.66
CA LEU A 16 -13.36 33.19 -15.63
C LEU A 16 -12.67 34.48 -16.07
N LEU A 17 -11.53 34.40 -16.77
CA LEU A 17 -10.86 35.59 -17.31
C LEU A 17 -11.77 36.32 -18.30
N PHE A 18 -12.45 35.58 -19.19
CA PHE A 18 -13.42 36.15 -20.11
C PHE A 18 -14.63 36.74 -19.39
N LEU A 19 -15.10 36.10 -18.30
CA LEU A 19 -16.14 36.65 -17.46
C LEU A 19 -15.70 37.97 -16.79
N PHE A 20 -14.47 38.06 -16.27
CA PHE A 20 -14.00 39.22 -15.50
C PHE A 20 -13.65 40.44 -16.35
N PHE A 21 -13.11 40.22 -17.54
CA PHE A 21 -12.45 41.29 -18.30
C PHE A 21 -13.01 41.50 -19.71
N ASN A 22 -13.67 40.52 -20.31
CA ASN A 22 -14.19 40.67 -21.66
C ASN A 22 -15.63 41.23 -21.65
N ARG A 23 -15.84 42.33 -22.37
CA ARG A 23 -17.17 42.93 -22.58
C ARG A 23 -18.05 42.07 -23.49
N LYS A 24 -17.46 41.35 -24.45
CA LYS A 24 -18.20 40.45 -25.35
C LYS A 24 -18.48 39.12 -24.65
N ARG A 25 -19.70 38.94 -24.17
CA ARG A 25 -20.15 37.77 -23.40
C ARG A 25 -20.28 36.49 -24.22
N THR A 26 -20.27 36.57 -25.55
CA THR A 26 -20.31 35.42 -26.46
C THR A 26 -19.15 34.46 -26.21
N TYR A 27 -17.92 34.96 -26.10
CA TYR A 27 -16.74 34.11 -25.84
C TYR A 27 -16.83 33.42 -24.49
N PHE A 28 -17.30 34.11 -23.45
CA PHE A 28 -17.57 33.51 -22.14
C PHE A 28 -18.58 32.36 -22.25
N LEU A 29 -19.72 32.58 -22.93
CA LEU A 29 -20.76 31.56 -23.09
C LEU A 29 -20.27 30.36 -23.91
N SER A 30 -19.51 30.58 -24.99
CA SER A 30 -18.93 29.50 -25.78
C SER A 30 -17.91 28.67 -24.99
N LEU A 31 -17.03 29.33 -24.23
CA LEU A 31 -16.06 28.66 -23.37
C LEU A 31 -16.72 27.93 -22.21
N LEU A 32 -17.76 28.51 -21.61
CA LEU A 32 -18.55 27.85 -20.57
C LEU A 32 -19.23 26.60 -21.12
N PHE A 33 -19.86 26.69 -22.29
CA PHE A 33 -20.46 25.52 -22.96
C PHE A 33 -19.41 24.44 -23.23
N LEU A 34 -18.25 24.81 -23.78
CA LEU A 34 -17.15 23.87 -24.00
C LEU A 34 -16.68 23.24 -22.69
N THR A 35 -16.53 24.03 -21.63
CA THR A 35 -16.14 23.55 -20.29
C THR A 35 -17.16 22.53 -19.78
N ILE A 36 -18.46 22.78 -19.93
CA ILE A 36 -19.53 21.85 -19.56
C ILE A 36 -19.43 20.56 -20.37
N VAL A 37 -19.25 20.64 -21.69
CA VAL A 37 -19.10 19.46 -22.57
C VAL A 37 -17.90 18.61 -22.16
N ILE A 38 -16.74 19.23 -21.92
CA ILE A 38 -15.55 18.53 -21.46
C ILE A 38 -15.75 17.92 -20.06
N SER A 39 -16.52 18.58 -19.18
CA SER A 39 -16.85 18.05 -17.85
C SER A 39 -17.77 16.83 -17.93
N ILE A 40 -18.73 16.83 -18.87
CA ILE A 40 -19.57 15.66 -19.15
C ILE A 40 -18.71 14.53 -19.72
N LEU A 41 -17.80 14.82 -20.64
CA LEU A 41 -16.86 13.81 -21.16
C LEU A 41 -16.00 13.23 -20.02
N GLN A 42 -15.43 14.08 -19.18
CA GLN A 42 -14.67 13.72 -17.98
C GLN A 42 -15.47 12.75 -17.08
N TYR A 43 -16.74 13.05 -16.83
CA TYR A 43 -17.63 12.18 -16.06
C TYR A 43 -17.71 10.76 -16.65
N PHE A 44 -17.89 10.62 -17.97
CA PHE A 44 -18.02 9.32 -18.60
C PHE A 44 -16.71 8.55 -18.78
N THR A 45 -15.57 9.24 -18.89
CA THR A 45 -14.27 8.58 -19.14
C THR A 45 -13.45 8.34 -17.88
N GLU A 46 -13.45 9.30 -16.96
CA GLU A 46 -12.66 9.25 -15.73
C GLU A 46 -13.55 8.97 -14.51
N GLY A 47 -14.85 9.23 -14.58
CA GLY A 47 -15.76 9.07 -13.45
C GLY A 47 -15.74 10.27 -12.50
N LEU A 48 -16.75 10.33 -11.62
CA LEU A 48 -16.97 11.45 -10.72
C LEU A 48 -16.48 11.15 -9.31
N ARG A 49 -15.71 12.09 -8.75
CA ARG A 49 -15.24 12.04 -7.36
C ARG A 49 -15.63 13.32 -6.63
N TRP A 50 -15.85 13.20 -5.32
CA TRP A 50 -16.41 14.28 -4.52
C TRP A 50 -15.57 15.57 -4.54
N GLN A 51 -14.24 15.45 -4.67
CA GLN A 51 -13.34 16.62 -4.73
C GLN A 51 -13.67 17.54 -5.91
N PHE A 52 -14.23 16.98 -6.99
CA PHE A 52 -14.55 17.72 -8.19
C PHE A 52 -15.93 18.38 -8.13
N TYR A 53 -16.73 18.12 -7.09
CA TYR A 53 -18.03 18.78 -6.91
C TYR A 53 -17.92 20.31 -6.79
N ILE A 54 -16.84 20.81 -6.16
CA ILE A 54 -16.57 22.25 -6.06
C ILE A 54 -16.50 22.89 -7.45
N PHE A 55 -15.83 22.22 -8.39
CA PHE A 55 -15.78 22.64 -9.79
C PHE A 55 -17.15 22.52 -10.47
N ILE A 56 -17.86 21.40 -10.30
CA ILE A 56 -19.16 21.15 -10.96
C ILE A 56 -20.21 22.18 -10.56
N TYR A 57 -20.33 22.49 -9.26
CA TYR A 57 -21.26 23.52 -8.77
C TYR A 57 -20.88 24.93 -9.19
N PHE A 58 -19.62 25.15 -9.56
CA PHE A 58 -19.15 26.46 -9.99
C PHE A 58 -19.70 26.84 -11.38
N LEU A 59 -19.83 25.86 -12.29
CA LEU A 59 -20.33 26.08 -13.66
C LEU A 59 -21.72 26.75 -13.73
N PRO A 60 -22.77 26.24 -13.05
CA PRO A 60 -24.06 26.92 -13.03
C PRO A 60 -24.00 28.25 -12.25
N ALA A 61 -23.17 28.37 -11.21
CA ALA A 61 -23.06 29.59 -10.42
C ALA A 61 -22.57 30.78 -11.26
N ILE A 62 -21.53 30.59 -12.09
CA ILE A 62 -21.04 31.64 -12.99
C ILE A 62 -22.03 31.98 -14.11
N TYR A 63 -22.79 30.99 -14.58
CA TYR A 63 -23.86 31.21 -15.55
C TYR A 63 -25.00 32.06 -14.98
N PHE A 64 -25.54 31.69 -13.83
CA PHE A 64 -26.64 32.42 -13.20
C PHE A 64 -26.24 33.83 -12.80
N TYR A 65 -25.00 34.02 -12.33
CA TYR A 65 -24.48 35.35 -12.06
C TYR A 65 -24.39 36.20 -13.34
N HIS A 66 -23.89 35.62 -14.44
CA HIS A 66 -23.86 36.30 -15.73
C HIS A 66 -25.26 36.75 -16.20
N ILE A 67 -26.29 35.94 -16.01
CA ILE A 67 -27.68 36.32 -16.35
C ILE A 67 -28.14 37.55 -15.57
N LYS A 68 -27.83 37.60 -14.26
CA LYS A 68 -28.26 38.69 -13.37
C LYS A 68 -27.49 39.99 -13.58
N GLN A 69 -26.24 39.94 -14.06
CA GLN A 69 -25.38 41.11 -14.14
C GLN A 69 -24.69 41.21 -15.52
N LYS A 70 -25.31 41.98 -16.42
CA LYS A 70 -24.92 42.05 -17.84
C LYS A 70 -23.77 43.03 -18.13
N GLU A 71 -23.67 44.13 -17.38
CA GLU A 71 -22.73 45.22 -17.69
C GLU A 71 -21.34 45.01 -17.07
N HIS A 72 -21.23 45.07 -15.74
CA HIS A 72 -19.95 45.00 -15.03
C HIS A 72 -20.01 44.06 -13.82
N ILE A 73 -18.94 43.30 -13.61
CA ILE A 73 -18.79 42.39 -12.46
C ILE A 73 -18.14 43.16 -11.32
N LEU A 74 -18.81 43.15 -10.15
CA LEU A 74 -18.30 43.79 -8.94
C LEU A 74 -16.98 43.15 -8.50
N SER A 75 -16.04 43.96 -8.01
CA SER A 75 -14.73 43.49 -7.54
C SER A 75 -14.85 42.41 -6.47
N ILE A 76 -15.80 42.54 -5.55
CA ILE A 76 -16.04 41.53 -4.51
C ILE A 76 -16.46 40.17 -5.09
N VAL A 77 -17.19 40.15 -6.21
CA VAL A 77 -17.58 38.90 -6.88
C VAL A 77 -16.39 38.29 -7.62
N LYS A 78 -15.51 39.11 -8.20
CA LYS A 78 -14.26 38.61 -8.79
C LYS A 78 -13.42 37.90 -7.73
N VAL A 79 -13.23 38.52 -6.56
CA VAL A 79 -12.51 37.92 -5.44
C VAL A 79 -13.17 36.60 -5.00
N PHE A 80 -14.48 36.59 -4.84
CA PHE A 80 -15.23 35.39 -4.47
C PHE A 80 -15.05 34.25 -5.48
N PHE A 81 -15.22 34.51 -6.78
CA PHE A 81 -15.03 33.49 -7.83
C PHE A 81 -13.57 33.08 -7.99
N SER A 82 -12.60 33.97 -7.79
CA SER A 82 -11.18 33.61 -7.73
C SER A 82 -10.88 32.67 -6.57
N PHE A 83 -11.47 32.91 -5.40
CA PHE A 83 -11.33 32.02 -4.24
C PHE A 83 -12.03 30.67 -4.47
N TRP A 84 -13.23 30.66 -5.05
CA TRP A 84 -13.91 29.41 -5.44
C TRP A 84 -13.06 28.62 -6.44
N PHE A 85 -12.50 29.29 -7.47
CA PHE A 85 -11.58 28.65 -8.42
C PHE A 85 -10.37 28.03 -7.71
N LEU A 86 -9.77 28.77 -6.76
CA LEU A 86 -8.66 28.27 -5.97
C LEU A 86 -9.05 26.98 -5.22
N LEU A 87 -10.22 26.94 -4.57
CA LEU A 87 -10.72 25.73 -3.92
C LEU A 87 -10.97 24.58 -4.92
N ALA A 88 -11.55 24.90 -6.08
CA ALA A 88 -11.81 23.94 -7.16
C ALA A 88 -10.51 23.31 -7.71
N PHE A 89 -9.38 24.01 -7.62
CA PHE A 89 -8.06 23.50 -7.98
C PHE A 89 -7.35 22.79 -6.81
N VAL A 90 -7.30 23.42 -5.63
CA VAL A 90 -6.50 22.96 -4.48
C VAL A 90 -7.02 21.64 -3.92
N VAL A 91 -8.33 21.47 -3.75
CA VAL A 91 -8.90 20.23 -3.18
C VAL A 91 -8.56 18.99 -4.00
N PRO A 92 -8.81 18.94 -5.34
CA PRO A 92 -8.43 17.79 -6.15
C PRO A 92 -6.92 17.61 -6.35
N TYR A 93 -6.10 18.65 -6.12
CA TYR A 93 -4.64 18.57 -6.11
C TYR A 93 -4.10 17.92 -4.83
N ILE A 94 -4.60 18.36 -3.67
CA ILE A 94 -4.20 17.87 -2.34
C ILE A 94 -4.74 16.47 -2.07
N ILE A 95 -5.90 16.12 -2.62
CA ILE A 95 -6.49 14.77 -2.49
C ILE A 95 -6.59 14.16 -3.90
N PRO A 96 -5.44 13.72 -4.48
CA PRO A 96 -5.38 13.24 -5.84
C PRO A 96 -5.93 11.82 -5.98
N VAL A 97 -6.31 11.47 -7.22
CA VAL A 97 -6.23 10.08 -7.67
C VAL A 97 -4.78 9.86 -8.07
N PHE A 98 -3.98 9.27 -7.18
CA PHE A 98 -2.56 9.03 -7.43
C PHE A 98 -2.35 7.86 -8.40
N SER A 99 -1.13 7.76 -8.92
CA SER A 99 -0.69 6.63 -9.75
C SER A 99 0.49 5.95 -9.06
N LEU A 100 0.51 4.63 -9.09
CA LEU A 100 1.69 3.88 -8.68
C LEU A 100 2.81 4.13 -9.71
N PRO A 101 4.08 4.27 -9.28
CA PRO A 101 5.19 4.43 -10.20
C PRO A 101 5.37 3.16 -11.05
N SER A 102 6.08 3.29 -12.17
CA SER A 102 6.44 2.12 -12.98
C SER A 102 7.23 1.09 -12.14
N PRO A 103 6.90 -0.22 -12.20
CA PRO A 103 7.54 -1.27 -11.39
C PRO A 103 9.07 -1.45 -11.60
N GLN A 104 9.66 -0.86 -12.65
CA GLN A 104 11.10 -0.90 -12.99
C GLN A 104 11.67 -2.26 -13.44
N GLY A 105 10.89 -3.34 -13.44
CA GLY A 105 11.30 -4.63 -14.00
C GLY A 105 10.92 -4.83 -15.47
N LYS A 106 11.33 -5.97 -16.03
CA LYS A 106 11.11 -6.32 -17.45
C LYS A 106 9.79 -7.04 -17.69
N ASP A 107 9.23 -7.63 -16.66
CA ASP A 107 8.03 -8.45 -16.74
C ASP A 107 6.78 -7.62 -16.44
N PHE A 108 5.67 -7.95 -17.10
CA PHE A 108 4.36 -7.47 -16.65
C PHE A 108 4.03 -8.09 -15.30
N VAL A 109 3.10 -7.50 -14.56
CA VAL A 109 2.67 -8.05 -13.27
C VAL A 109 1.28 -8.66 -13.40
N GLY A 110 1.19 -9.96 -13.13
CA GLY A 110 -0.07 -10.65 -13.00
C GLY A 110 -0.50 -10.76 -11.55
N THR A 111 -1.81 -10.80 -11.30
CA THR A 111 -2.33 -10.97 -9.94
C THR A 111 -3.50 -11.96 -9.86
N GLU A 112 -3.55 -12.72 -8.77
CA GLU A 112 -4.62 -13.65 -8.38
C GLU A 112 -4.98 -13.44 -6.90
N THR A 113 -6.27 -13.45 -6.55
CA THR A 113 -6.75 -13.34 -5.15
C THR A 113 -7.40 -14.64 -4.73
N PHE A 114 -7.13 -15.05 -3.49
CA PHE A 114 -7.61 -16.29 -2.89
C PHE A 114 -8.28 -16.02 -1.55
N HIS A 115 -9.36 -16.77 -1.31
CA HIS A 115 -9.97 -16.93 0.00
C HIS A 115 -9.69 -18.35 0.47
N TRP A 116 -9.00 -18.48 1.59
CA TRP A 116 -8.65 -19.76 2.16
C TRP A 116 -9.17 -19.89 3.58
N VAL A 117 -9.65 -21.08 3.92
CA VAL A 117 -10.12 -21.43 5.27
C VAL A 117 -9.14 -22.44 5.87
N ASP A 118 -8.60 -22.12 7.05
CA ASP A 118 -7.77 -23.04 7.83
C ASP A 118 -8.63 -23.86 8.78
N SER A 119 -9.15 -24.99 8.28
CA SER A 119 -9.98 -25.90 9.06
C SER A 119 -9.26 -26.55 10.26
N SER A 120 -7.95 -26.33 10.43
CA SER A 120 -7.19 -26.83 11.60
C SER A 120 -7.16 -25.85 12.77
N ARG A 121 -7.62 -24.61 12.58
CA ARG A 121 -7.58 -23.55 13.61
C ARG A 121 -8.92 -22.86 13.74
N LEU A 122 -9.44 -22.81 14.96
CA LEU A 122 -10.56 -21.95 15.31
C LEU A 122 -10.12 -20.48 15.34
N GLU A 123 -11.04 -19.59 14.99
CA GLU A 123 -10.89 -18.16 15.16
C GLU A 123 -11.09 -17.78 16.63
N TRP A 124 -10.11 -17.09 17.20
CA TRP A 124 -10.10 -16.75 18.62
C TRP A 124 -10.60 -15.33 18.90
N PHE A 125 -10.77 -14.51 17.86
CA PHE A 125 -11.40 -13.18 17.93
C PHE A 125 -12.93 -13.22 17.95
N THR A 126 -13.53 -14.37 17.62
CA THR A 126 -14.99 -14.60 17.56
C THR A 126 -15.39 -15.76 18.47
N LYS A 127 -15.01 -15.69 19.76
CA LYS A 127 -15.29 -16.75 20.73
C LYS A 127 -16.78 -17.03 20.94
N GLU A 128 -17.62 -16.08 20.58
CA GLU A 128 -19.08 -16.20 20.55
C GLU A 128 -19.59 -17.21 19.51
N LYS A 129 -18.74 -17.66 18.58
CA LYS A 129 -19.07 -18.64 17.54
C LYS A 129 -18.26 -19.91 17.73
N SER A 130 -18.93 -21.03 18.03
CA SER A 130 -18.27 -22.29 18.40
C SER A 130 -17.58 -23.03 17.25
N ASN A 131 -17.88 -22.69 15.98
CA ASN A 131 -17.35 -23.34 14.77
C ASN A 131 -16.82 -22.33 13.75
N ASP A 132 -16.29 -21.19 14.22
CA ASP A 132 -15.65 -20.21 13.35
C ASP A 132 -14.18 -20.60 13.14
N TYR A 133 -13.78 -20.79 11.89
CA TYR A 133 -12.42 -21.20 11.52
C TYR A 133 -11.63 -20.01 11.03
N ARG A 134 -10.30 -20.07 11.16
CA ARG A 134 -9.42 -18.99 10.70
C ARG A 134 -9.50 -18.86 9.18
N GLU A 135 -10.05 -17.75 8.70
CA GLU A 135 -10.12 -17.42 7.28
C GLU A 135 -9.02 -16.41 6.91
N ILE A 136 -8.49 -16.52 5.70
CA ILE A 136 -7.40 -15.69 5.19
C ILE A 136 -7.74 -15.26 3.76
N MET A 137 -7.73 -13.95 3.53
CA MET A 137 -7.66 -13.39 2.19
C MET A 137 -6.19 -13.21 1.82
N ALA A 138 -5.76 -13.82 0.72
CA ALA A 138 -4.42 -13.71 0.20
C ALA A 138 -4.45 -13.22 -1.24
N GLN A 139 -3.44 -12.45 -1.62
CA GLN A 139 -3.25 -11.97 -2.98
C GLN A 139 -1.83 -12.25 -3.41
N ILE A 140 -1.70 -12.72 -4.65
CA ILE A 140 -0.44 -13.14 -5.24
C ILE A 140 -0.15 -12.26 -6.46
N TRP A 141 1.02 -11.63 -6.48
CA TRP A 141 1.59 -10.96 -7.64
C TRP A 141 2.70 -11.83 -8.23
N TYR A 142 2.81 -11.87 -9.56
CA TYR A 142 3.77 -12.74 -10.25
C TYR A 142 4.22 -12.17 -11.61
N PRO A 143 5.40 -12.58 -12.12
CA PRO A 143 5.85 -12.17 -13.45
C PRO A 143 4.94 -12.72 -14.54
N GLY A 144 4.36 -11.84 -15.33
CA GLY A 144 3.47 -12.12 -16.44
C GLY A 144 4.14 -11.90 -17.80
N SER A 145 3.64 -12.60 -18.82
CA SER A 145 4.20 -12.55 -20.17
C SER A 145 3.58 -11.50 -21.09
N HIS A 146 2.26 -11.33 -21.04
CA HIS A 146 1.50 -10.36 -21.83
C HIS A 146 0.14 -10.09 -21.18
N HIS A 147 -0.45 -8.93 -21.46
CA HIS A 147 -1.65 -8.43 -20.78
C HIS A 147 -2.76 -7.97 -21.74
N GLN A 148 -2.69 -8.33 -23.03
CA GLN A 148 -3.66 -7.87 -24.03
C GLN A 148 -5.10 -8.21 -23.59
N ASN A 149 -5.97 -7.19 -23.64
CA ASN A 149 -7.39 -7.26 -23.27
C ASN A 149 -7.67 -7.70 -21.82
N LYS A 150 -6.70 -7.58 -20.92
CA LYS A 150 -6.88 -7.93 -19.50
C LYS A 150 -7.16 -6.69 -18.66
N LYS A 151 -8.06 -6.87 -17.68
CA LYS A 151 -8.48 -5.81 -16.77
C LYS A 151 -7.34 -5.49 -15.80
N VAL A 152 -7.05 -4.21 -15.66
CA VAL A 152 -6.13 -3.67 -14.65
C VAL A 152 -6.75 -3.81 -13.27
N GLU A 153 -5.95 -4.21 -12.31
CA GLU A 153 -6.34 -4.34 -10.91
C GLU A 153 -6.58 -2.96 -10.28
N PRO A 154 -7.70 -2.75 -9.56
CA PRO A 154 -7.86 -1.56 -8.72
C PRO A 154 -6.91 -1.64 -7.53
N TYR A 155 -6.47 -0.49 -7.01
CA TYR A 155 -5.58 -0.44 -5.85
C TYR A 155 -6.19 -1.04 -4.57
N MET A 156 -7.52 -0.92 -4.42
CA MET A 156 -8.28 -1.53 -3.35
C MET A 156 -9.57 -2.13 -3.90
N ASP A 157 -9.93 -3.31 -3.40
CA ASP A 157 -11.22 -3.94 -3.60
C ASP A 157 -12.29 -3.33 -2.66
N PHE A 158 -13.56 -3.43 -3.03
CA PHE A 158 -14.71 -3.08 -2.18
C PHE A 158 -14.60 -1.70 -1.49
N ILE A 159 -14.14 -0.68 -2.22
CA ILE A 159 -13.84 0.63 -1.64
C ILE A 159 -15.00 1.26 -0.86
N LYS A 160 -16.26 0.95 -1.22
CA LYS A 160 -17.44 1.45 -0.49
C LYS A 160 -17.43 1.05 0.99
N LEU A 161 -17.00 -0.17 1.30
CA LEU A 161 -16.88 -0.67 2.68
C LEU A 161 -15.57 -0.18 3.30
N ARG A 162 -14.46 -0.26 2.56
CA ARG A 162 -13.15 0.17 3.07
C ARG A 162 -13.09 1.66 3.38
N SER A 163 -13.83 2.49 2.64
CA SER A 163 -13.83 3.92 2.87
C SER A 163 -14.39 4.29 4.24
N GLU A 164 -15.37 3.53 4.74
CA GLU A 164 -15.93 3.74 6.07
C GLU A 164 -14.89 3.47 7.16
N THR A 165 -14.16 2.34 7.07
CA THR A 165 -13.18 1.98 8.10
C THR A 165 -11.88 2.79 8.02
N ILE A 166 -11.41 3.13 6.81
CA ILE A 166 -10.28 4.05 6.61
C ILE A 166 -10.63 5.43 7.17
N ALA A 167 -11.84 5.92 6.90
CA ALA A 167 -12.28 7.21 7.41
C ALA A 167 -12.41 7.20 8.94
N ALA A 168 -12.99 6.14 9.52
CA ALA A 168 -13.10 5.98 10.97
C ALA A 168 -11.72 5.98 11.66
N ALA A 169 -10.74 5.26 11.12
CA ALA A 169 -9.38 5.23 11.65
C ALA A 169 -8.70 6.61 11.65
N GLY A 170 -9.09 7.50 10.73
CA GLY A 170 -8.58 8.87 10.63
C GLY A 170 -9.48 9.94 11.26
N ASN A 171 -10.60 9.58 11.90
CA ASN A 171 -11.65 10.52 12.33
C ASN A 171 -12.17 11.43 11.21
N LEU A 172 -12.31 10.87 10.00
CA LEU A 172 -12.77 11.55 8.79
C LEU A 172 -14.21 11.12 8.42
N PRO A 173 -14.94 11.90 7.59
CA PRO A 173 -16.19 11.45 7.00
C PRO A 173 -16.00 10.24 6.08
N SER A 174 -16.95 9.30 6.09
CA SER A 174 -16.87 8.03 5.33
C SER A 174 -16.67 8.20 3.81
N PHE A 175 -17.19 9.29 3.23
CA PHE A 175 -17.01 9.57 1.80
C PHE A 175 -15.59 10.04 1.45
N PHE A 176 -14.80 10.51 2.42
CA PHE A 176 -13.53 11.18 2.17
C PHE A 176 -12.52 10.31 1.39
N PRO A 177 -12.23 9.05 1.79
CA PRO A 177 -11.33 8.16 1.05
C PRO A 177 -12.00 7.47 -0.18
N SER A 178 -13.27 7.72 -0.49
CA SER A 178 -13.97 7.05 -1.62
C SER A 178 -13.30 7.24 -2.98
N HIS A 179 -12.53 8.33 -3.15
CA HIS A 179 -11.79 8.61 -4.38
C HIS A 179 -10.71 7.57 -4.70
N LEU A 180 -10.25 6.79 -3.72
CA LEU A 180 -9.31 5.70 -3.93
C LEU A 180 -9.87 4.62 -4.88
N ASN A 181 -11.19 4.57 -5.11
CA ASN A 181 -11.84 3.74 -6.12
C ASN A 181 -11.25 3.92 -7.53
N PHE A 182 -10.72 5.12 -7.81
CA PHE A 182 -10.21 5.48 -9.12
C PHE A 182 -8.72 5.18 -9.27
N VAL A 183 -8.04 4.80 -8.19
CA VAL A 183 -6.62 4.43 -8.21
C VAL A 183 -6.49 3.02 -8.77
N LYS A 184 -5.63 2.87 -9.77
CA LYS A 184 -5.32 1.60 -10.42
C LYS A 184 -3.85 1.25 -10.18
N THR A 185 -3.56 -0.04 -10.18
CA THR A 185 -2.21 -0.56 -10.06
C THR A 185 -1.59 -0.74 -11.46
N ASN A 186 -0.37 -1.28 -11.54
CA ASN A 186 0.26 -1.74 -12.77
C ASN A 186 0.08 -3.26 -13.00
N SER A 187 -0.83 -3.89 -12.24
CA SER A 187 -1.08 -5.32 -12.25
C SER A 187 -2.34 -5.68 -13.04
N TYR A 188 -2.34 -6.88 -13.62
CA TYR A 188 -3.42 -7.36 -14.47
C TYR A 188 -3.96 -8.69 -13.95
N PHE A 189 -5.29 -8.81 -13.91
CA PHE A 189 -5.93 -10.03 -13.43
C PHE A 189 -5.65 -11.24 -14.33
N GLU A 190 -5.19 -12.33 -13.71
CA GLU A 190 -5.11 -13.68 -14.29
C GLU A 190 -4.37 -13.78 -15.64
N ILE A 191 -3.36 -12.94 -15.85
CA ILE A 191 -2.51 -13.03 -17.06
C ILE A 191 -1.60 -14.26 -16.99
N PRO A 192 -1.13 -14.80 -18.12
CA PRO A 192 -0.25 -15.96 -18.10
C PRO A 192 1.09 -15.66 -17.41
N CYS A 193 1.37 -16.38 -16.32
CA CYS A 193 2.64 -16.31 -15.60
C CYS A 193 3.81 -16.84 -16.47
N LYS A 194 4.93 -16.13 -16.49
CA LYS A 194 6.16 -16.54 -17.15
C LYS A 194 6.75 -17.80 -16.50
N ASN A 195 7.37 -18.63 -17.33
CA ASN A 195 8.15 -19.77 -16.86
C ASN A 195 9.60 -19.34 -16.63
N LYS A 196 10.21 -19.80 -15.54
CA LYS A 196 11.62 -19.59 -15.22
C LYS A 196 12.27 -20.94 -14.97
N LYS A 197 13.44 -21.19 -15.57
CA LYS A 197 14.23 -22.39 -15.28
C LYS A 197 14.59 -22.41 -13.80
N GLY A 198 14.33 -23.53 -13.12
CA GLY A 198 14.53 -23.67 -11.68
C GLY A 198 13.42 -23.05 -10.82
N GLY A 199 12.32 -22.59 -11.42
CA GLY A 199 11.15 -22.04 -10.72
C GLY A 199 11.34 -20.60 -10.24
N LEU A 200 10.22 -19.98 -9.85
CA LEU A 200 10.15 -18.61 -9.37
C LEU A 200 10.37 -18.53 -7.85
N PRO A 201 11.31 -17.69 -7.36
CA PRO A 201 11.42 -17.44 -5.92
C PRO A 201 10.16 -16.75 -5.39
N THR A 202 9.83 -17.02 -4.13
CA THR A 202 8.59 -16.52 -3.51
C THR A 202 8.89 -15.66 -2.29
N VAL A 203 8.20 -14.53 -2.16
CA VAL A 203 8.23 -13.64 -1.00
C VAL A 203 6.84 -13.65 -0.37
N ILE A 204 6.73 -14.01 0.92
CA ILE A 204 5.51 -13.80 1.69
C ILE A 204 5.64 -12.48 2.45
N PHE A 205 4.64 -11.61 2.39
CA PHE A 205 4.68 -10.30 3.04
C PHE A 205 3.56 -10.15 4.08
N SER A 206 3.92 -9.73 5.30
CA SER A 206 2.98 -9.45 6.39
C SER A 206 2.86 -7.93 6.63
N HIS A 207 1.62 -7.43 6.67
CA HIS A 207 1.33 -6.02 6.93
C HIS A 207 1.44 -5.66 8.42
N GLY A 208 1.53 -4.37 8.75
CA GLY A 208 1.50 -3.85 10.13
C GLY A 208 0.19 -4.12 10.88
N ILE A 209 0.11 -3.74 12.16
CA ILE A 209 -1.18 -3.71 12.87
C ILE A 209 -2.09 -2.66 12.20
N THR A 210 -3.41 -2.89 12.12
CA THR A 210 -4.35 -2.02 11.35
C THR A 210 -4.00 -1.83 9.87
N GLY A 211 -3.02 -2.58 9.35
CA GLY A 211 -2.64 -2.54 7.94
C GLY A 211 -3.63 -3.31 7.07
N SER A 212 -3.23 -3.55 5.82
CA SER A 212 -3.88 -4.50 4.93
C SER A 212 -2.89 -5.03 3.91
N ARG A 213 -3.27 -6.08 3.17
CA ARG A 213 -2.52 -6.57 2.02
C ARG A 213 -2.34 -5.54 0.89
N HIS A 214 -3.01 -4.39 0.94
CA HIS A 214 -2.97 -3.37 -0.13
C HIS A 214 -1.91 -2.29 0.06
N LEU A 215 -1.34 -2.12 1.26
CA LEU A 215 -0.54 -0.92 1.59
C LEU A 215 0.92 -0.93 1.08
N HIS A 216 1.30 -1.92 0.28
CA HIS A 216 2.69 -2.09 -0.21
C HIS A 216 2.71 -2.58 -1.67
N GLN A 217 1.69 -2.23 -2.45
CA GLN A 217 1.54 -2.68 -3.84
C GLN A 217 2.75 -2.29 -4.68
N VAL A 218 3.34 -1.11 -4.44
CA VAL A 218 4.48 -0.66 -5.24
C VAL A 218 5.71 -1.55 -5.02
N LEU A 219 5.94 -2.05 -3.80
CA LEU A 219 6.96 -3.06 -3.53
C LEU A 219 6.63 -4.40 -4.20
N PHE A 220 5.37 -4.83 -4.15
CA PHE A 220 4.97 -6.12 -4.71
C PHE A 220 5.13 -6.15 -6.23
N GLU A 221 4.65 -5.10 -6.90
CA GLU A 221 4.81 -4.95 -8.34
C GLU A 221 6.28 -4.84 -8.75
N HIS A 222 7.07 -4.11 -7.98
CA HIS A 222 8.51 -4.01 -8.23
C HIS A 222 9.17 -5.40 -8.21
N LEU A 223 9.00 -6.17 -7.13
CA LEU A 223 9.59 -7.50 -7.02
C LEU A 223 9.04 -8.45 -8.10
N SER A 224 7.74 -8.41 -8.38
CA SER A 224 7.12 -9.28 -9.38
C SER A 224 7.55 -8.96 -10.82
N SER A 225 7.72 -7.69 -11.16
CA SER A 225 8.28 -7.28 -12.45
C SER A 225 9.76 -7.70 -12.62
N GLN A 226 10.46 -8.00 -11.52
CA GLN A 226 11.82 -8.54 -11.48
C GLN A 226 11.89 -10.08 -11.39
N GLY A 227 10.74 -10.76 -11.47
CA GLY A 227 10.70 -12.23 -11.54
C GLY A 227 10.49 -12.94 -10.21
N TYR A 228 9.98 -12.26 -9.19
CA TYR A 228 9.55 -12.86 -7.91
C TYR A 228 8.04 -13.10 -7.88
N VAL A 229 7.61 -14.16 -7.22
CA VAL A 229 6.22 -14.29 -6.78
C VAL A 229 6.10 -13.62 -5.41
N VAL A 230 5.16 -12.71 -5.24
CA VAL A 230 4.91 -12.03 -3.97
C VAL A 230 3.51 -12.40 -3.48
N VAL A 231 3.39 -12.79 -2.22
CA VAL A 231 2.13 -13.17 -1.59
C VAL A 231 1.91 -12.29 -0.38
N ALA A 232 0.89 -11.45 -0.41
CA ALA A 232 0.45 -10.69 0.76
C ALA A 232 -0.90 -11.23 1.25
N LEU A 233 -1.13 -11.17 2.55
CA LEU A 233 -2.32 -11.71 3.19
C LEU A 233 -2.91 -10.71 4.17
N ASP A 234 -4.23 -10.70 4.30
CA ASP A 234 -4.88 -10.07 5.43
C ASP A 234 -4.84 -11.05 6.61
N HIS A 235 -4.24 -10.62 7.71
CA HIS A 235 -4.45 -11.26 9.01
C HIS A 235 -5.83 -10.82 9.52
N SER A 236 -6.87 -11.64 9.33
CA SER A 236 -8.24 -11.27 9.74
C SER A 236 -8.31 -10.84 11.20
N TYR A 237 -9.14 -9.84 11.48
CA TYR A 237 -9.27 -9.12 12.77
C TYR A 237 -8.05 -8.31 13.25
N ASP A 238 -6.90 -8.48 12.60
CA ASP A 238 -5.67 -7.70 12.80
C ASP A 238 -5.44 -6.66 11.69
N CYS A 239 -5.97 -6.94 10.50
CA CYS A 239 -6.16 -6.02 9.38
C CYS A 239 -7.22 -4.97 9.72
N ASN A 240 -7.15 -3.77 9.14
CA ASN A 240 -8.19 -2.75 9.29
C ASN A 240 -9.58 -3.32 8.94
N LEU A 241 -9.66 -4.00 7.80
CA LEU A 241 -10.87 -4.68 7.36
C LEU A 241 -10.51 -5.80 6.39
N THR A 242 -10.90 -7.03 6.72
CA THR A 242 -10.92 -8.15 5.77
C THR A 242 -12.34 -8.33 5.24
N ILE A 243 -12.48 -8.47 3.93
CA ILE A 243 -13.76 -8.69 3.25
C ILE A 243 -13.66 -10.01 2.51
N PHE A 244 -14.56 -10.94 2.82
CA PHE A 244 -14.63 -12.26 2.20
C PHE A 244 -15.50 -12.22 0.93
N PRO A 245 -15.34 -13.20 0.01
CA PRO A 245 -16.08 -13.21 -1.27
C PRO A 245 -17.61 -13.23 -1.13
N ASP A 246 -18.12 -13.75 -0.02
CA ASP A 246 -19.55 -13.81 0.31
C ASP A 246 -20.10 -12.52 0.95
N GLY A 247 -19.25 -11.49 1.10
CA GLY A 247 -19.61 -10.20 1.69
C GLY A 247 -19.50 -10.14 3.22
N ARG A 248 -19.15 -11.25 3.89
CA ARG A 248 -18.82 -11.20 5.32
C ARG A 248 -17.57 -10.35 5.53
N VAL A 249 -17.52 -9.70 6.70
CA VAL A 249 -16.40 -8.85 7.10
C VAL A 249 -15.78 -9.34 8.40
N ALA A 250 -14.45 -9.28 8.48
CA ALA A 250 -13.72 -9.35 9.74
C ALA A 250 -13.18 -7.95 10.03
N ASP A 251 -13.82 -7.28 10.99
CA ASP A 251 -13.49 -5.96 11.51
C ASP A 251 -12.23 -5.99 12.39
N TYR A 252 -11.59 -4.85 12.60
CA TYR A 252 -10.40 -4.76 13.44
C TYR A 252 -10.73 -4.94 14.94
N ARG A 253 -10.10 -5.94 15.59
CA ARG A 253 -10.30 -6.29 17.02
C ARG A 253 -9.00 -6.44 17.80
N SER A 254 -7.88 -5.99 17.23
CA SER A 254 -6.52 -6.24 17.75
C SER A 254 -5.96 -5.15 18.67
N GLU A 255 -6.77 -4.13 18.99
CA GLU A 255 -6.36 -2.92 19.70
C GLU A 255 -6.24 -3.10 21.21
N ILE A 256 -5.11 -3.62 21.69
CA ILE A 256 -4.84 -3.71 23.14
C ILE A 256 -3.36 -3.42 23.40
N THR A 257 -3.03 -2.19 23.79
CA THR A 257 -1.67 -1.76 24.20
C THR A 257 -1.64 -1.46 25.71
N GLY A 258 -0.47 -1.61 26.34
CA GLY A 258 -0.20 -1.09 27.70
C GLY A 258 -0.80 -1.83 28.91
N ASN A 259 -1.66 -2.84 28.74
CA ASN A 259 -2.25 -3.62 29.85
C ASN A 259 -1.43 -4.91 30.12
N PRO A 260 -1.29 -5.44 31.35
CA PRO A 260 -0.75 -6.79 31.59
C PRO A 260 -1.33 -7.90 30.70
N ASP A 261 -2.65 -7.87 30.43
CA ASP A 261 -3.30 -8.76 29.48
C ASP A 261 -2.83 -8.55 28.03
N SER A 262 -2.34 -7.35 27.69
CA SER A 262 -1.76 -7.06 26.38
C SER A 262 -0.58 -7.97 26.08
N VAL A 263 0.26 -8.33 27.04
CA VAL A 263 1.40 -9.25 26.78
C VAL A 263 0.89 -10.62 26.34
N ARG A 264 -0.11 -11.17 27.04
CA ARG A 264 -0.74 -12.44 26.68
C ARG A 264 -1.46 -12.36 25.33
N ILE A 265 -2.10 -11.24 25.05
CA ILE A 265 -2.82 -10.99 23.79
C ILE A 265 -1.85 -10.81 22.62
N ARG A 266 -0.76 -10.07 22.78
CA ARG A 266 0.32 -9.90 21.79
C ARG A 266 1.01 -11.22 21.50
N ASN A 267 1.22 -12.05 22.51
CA ASN A 267 1.69 -13.42 22.32
C ASN A 267 0.70 -14.27 21.50
N LYS A 268 -0.61 -14.15 21.77
CA LYS A 268 -1.63 -14.83 20.95
C LYS A 268 -1.64 -14.31 19.51
N GLN A 269 -1.60 -13.01 19.31
CA GLN A 269 -1.61 -12.36 18.00
C GLN A 269 -0.40 -12.74 17.17
N ILE A 270 0.83 -12.65 17.71
CA ILE A 270 2.02 -13.03 16.94
C ILE A 270 2.02 -14.53 16.61
N ASN A 271 1.58 -15.39 17.54
CA ASN A 271 1.41 -16.81 17.27
C ASN A 271 0.37 -17.08 16.17
N THR A 272 -0.76 -16.36 16.19
CA THR A 272 -1.79 -16.44 15.15
C THR A 272 -1.24 -15.98 13.80
N ARG A 273 -0.57 -14.83 13.74
CA ARG A 273 0.03 -14.29 12.52
C ARG A 273 1.11 -15.22 11.96
N THR A 274 1.99 -15.77 12.80
CA THR A 274 2.99 -16.77 12.38
C THR A 274 2.34 -18.03 11.83
N LYS A 275 1.27 -18.52 12.46
CA LYS A 275 0.50 -19.67 11.94
C LYS A 275 -0.20 -19.35 10.62
N ASP A 276 -0.65 -18.11 10.40
CA ASP A 276 -1.20 -17.68 9.11
C ASP A 276 -0.12 -17.74 8.02
N ILE A 277 1.11 -17.30 8.29
CA ILE A 277 2.23 -17.42 7.34
C ILE A 277 2.52 -18.89 7.01
N VAL A 278 2.59 -19.77 8.03
CA VAL A 278 2.78 -21.22 7.84
C VAL A 278 1.66 -21.82 6.99
N PHE A 279 0.42 -21.42 7.24
CA PHE A 279 -0.74 -21.86 6.46
C PHE A 279 -0.65 -21.40 5.00
N VAL A 280 -0.32 -20.13 4.75
CA VAL A 280 -0.11 -19.61 3.39
C VAL A 280 0.99 -20.38 2.68
N LEU A 281 2.13 -20.66 3.33
CA LEU A 281 3.18 -21.51 2.76
C LEU A 281 2.65 -22.90 2.35
N ASN A 282 1.75 -23.50 3.12
CA ASN A 282 1.11 -24.76 2.76
C ASN A 282 0.23 -24.62 1.51
N GLN A 283 -0.52 -23.52 1.36
CA GLN A 283 -1.32 -23.26 0.16
C GLN A 283 -0.44 -23.03 -1.07
N ILE A 284 0.70 -22.35 -0.90
CA ILE A 284 1.70 -22.15 -1.95
C ILE A 284 2.32 -23.49 -2.40
N THR A 285 2.62 -24.40 -1.48
CA THR A 285 3.03 -25.78 -1.82
C THR A 285 1.94 -26.53 -2.59
N LYS A 286 0.67 -26.40 -2.19
CA LYS A 286 -0.45 -27.02 -2.93
C LYS A 286 -0.63 -26.43 -4.33
N ILE A 287 -0.49 -25.11 -4.49
CA ILE A 287 -0.46 -24.45 -5.81
C ILE A 287 0.68 -25.04 -6.64
N HIS A 288 1.90 -25.12 -6.11
CA HIS A 288 3.03 -25.68 -6.87
C HIS A 288 2.73 -27.09 -7.39
N HIS A 289 2.14 -27.96 -6.56
CA HIS A 289 1.81 -29.34 -6.94
C HIS A 289 0.52 -29.51 -7.78
N GLY A 290 -0.20 -28.44 -8.10
CA GLY A 290 -1.44 -28.53 -8.89
C GLY A 290 -2.70 -28.87 -8.08
N ASN A 291 -2.60 -28.94 -6.75
CA ASN A 291 -3.72 -29.26 -5.85
C ASN A 291 -4.65 -28.06 -5.60
N LEU A 292 -4.22 -26.85 -5.99
CA LEU A 292 -5.02 -25.64 -6.01
C LEU A 292 -4.82 -24.95 -7.35
N LYS A 293 -5.92 -24.60 -8.04
CA LYS A 293 -5.87 -23.96 -9.36
C LYS A 293 -5.23 -22.57 -9.27
N SER A 294 -4.22 -22.30 -10.09
CA SER A 294 -3.58 -20.99 -10.22
C SER A 294 -2.75 -20.92 -11.50
N LYS A 295 -2.43 -19.71 -11.98
CA LYS A 295 -1.45 -19.51 -13.06
C LYS A 295 -0.03 -19.96 -12.70
N LEU A 296 0.22 -20.28 -11.43
CA LEU A 296 1.51 -20.65 -10.84
C LEU A 296 1.72 -22.17 -10.66
N ASN A 297 0.75 -23.02 -11.06
CA ASN A 297 0.91 -24.48 -10.97
C ASN A 297 2.22 -24.95 -11.65
N GLY A 298 3.07 -25.65 -10.91
CA GLY A 298 4.38 -26.14 -11.37
C GLY A 298 5.46 -25.09 -11.59
N LYS A 299 5.25 -23.80 -11.25
CA LYS A 299 6.19 -22.70 -11.60
C LYS A 299 7.03 -22.17 -10.44
N LEU A 300 6.67 -22.51 -9.21
CA LEU A 300 7.33 -21.99 -8.01
C LEU A 300 8.62 -22.75 -7.67
N ASN A 301 9.55 -22.07 -7.02
CA ASN A 301 10.71 -22.69 -6.38
C ASN A 301 10.49 -22.72 -4.86
N LEU A 302 10.13 -23.89 -4.33
CA LEU A 302 9.83 -24.05 -2.89
C LEU A 302 11.07 -24.02 -1.99
N GLU A 303 12.28 -24.06 -2.55
CA GLU A 303 13.54 -23.91 -1.82
C GLU A 303 14.02 -22.46 -1.75
N LYS A 304 13.39 -21.54 -2.50
CA LYS A 304 13.76 -20.13 -2.55
C LYS A 304 12.59 -19.26 -2.07
N ILE A 305 12.32 -19.34 -0.75
CA ILE A 305 11.26 -18.59 -0.08
C ILE A 305 11.85 -17.57 0.89
N ALA A 306 11.40 -16.33 0.79
CA ALA A 306 11.66 -15.25 1.75
C ALA A 306 10.37 -14.85 2.47
N VAL A 307 10.53 -14.22 3.64
CA VAL A 307 9.44 -13.52 4.32
C VAL A 307 9.82 -12.07 4.59
N GLY A 308 8.88 -11.17 4.35
CA GLY A 308 9.00 -9.75 4.59
C GLY A 308 7.88 -9.26 5.49
N GLY A 309 8.08 -8.10 6.13
CA GLY A 309 6.95 -7.42 6.74
C GLY A 309 7.24 -6.03 7.26
N HIS A 310 6.17 -5.25 7.41
CA HIS A 310 6.21 -3.87 7.91
C HIS A 310 5.65 -3.79 9.32
N SER A 311 6.26 -2.98 10.20
CA SER A 311 5.74 -2.74 11.56
C SER A 311 5.52 -4.06 12.33
N TYR A 312 4.30 -4.36 12.79
CA TYR A 312 3.98 -5.65 13.41
C TYR A 312 4.20 -6.86 12.47
N GLY A 313 4.05 -6.65 11.17
CA GLY A 313 4.42 -7.60 10.14
C GLY A 313 5.93 -7.91 10.14
N GLY A 314 6.77 -6.97 10.56
CA GLY A 314 8.21 -7.18 10.77
C GLY A 314 8.50 -8.19 11.87
N ALA A 315 7.87 -8.04 13.04
CA ALA A 315 7.95 -9.05 14.11
C ALA A 315 7.39 -10.40 13.67
N THR A 316 6.30 -10.39 12.90
CA THR A 316 5.70 -11.60 12.32
C THR A 316 6.68 -12.30 11.37
N ALA A 317 7.38 -11.54 10.53
CA ALA A 317 8.39 -12.04 9.60
C ALA A 317 9.57 -12.68 10.36
N ILE A 318 10.11 -12.00 11.38
CA ILE A 318 11.16 -12.54 12.25
C ILE A 318 10.73 -13.86 12.88
N GLN A 319 9.57 -13.88 13.53
CA GLN A 319 9.07 -15.07 14.23
C GLN A 319 8.79 -16.23 13.25
N SER A 320 8.24 -15.92 12.08
CA SER A 320 7.97 -16.93 11.05
C SER A 320 9.25 -17.51 10.47
N ALA A 321 10.24 -16.67 10.16
CA ALA A 321 11.55 -17.10 9.68
C ALA A 321 12.27 -18.00 10.70
N LYS A 322 12.07 -17.77 12.00
CA LYS A 322 12.61 -18.65 13.06
C LYS A 322 11.85 -19.96 13.23
N THR A 323 10.55 -19.96 12.96
CA THR A 323 9.67 -21.10 13.21
C THR A 323 9.58 -22.07 12.03
N ASP A 324 9.62 -21.59 10.79
CA ASP A 324 9.47 -22.42 9.59
C ASP A 324 10.77 -22.53 8.78
N LYS A 325 11.23 -23.76 8.56
CA LYS A 325 12.48 -24.07 7.85
C LYS A 325 12.43 -23.79 6.34
N ARG A 326 11.25 -23.66 5.75
CA ARG A 326 11.08 -23.36 4.31
C ARG A 326 11.53 -21.94 3.98
N ILE A 327 11.33 -21.01 4.91
CA ILE A 327 11.79 -19.62 4.78
C ILE A 327 13.32 -19.62 4.88
N LYS A 328 14.01 -19.02 3.90
CA LYS A 328 15.47 -18.98 3.82
C LYS A 328 16.07 -17.63 4.17
N THR A 329 15.32 -16.54 3.98
CA THR A 329 15.77 -15.18 4.30
C THR A 329 14.60 -14.31 4.79
N CYS A 330 14.91 -13.24 5.52
CA CYS A 330 13.94 -12.35 6.15
C CYS A 330 14.29 -10.89 5.88
N PHE A 331 13.30 -10.04 5.62
CA PHE A 331 13.47 -8.59 5.65
C PHE A 331 12.35 -7.89 6.44
N VAL A 332 12.68 -6.75 7.04
CA VAL A 332 11.82 -6.02 7.96
C VAL A 332 11.85 -4.54 7.61
N LEU A 333 10.65 -3.95 7.47
CA LEU A 333 10.43 -2.54 7.20
C LEU A 333 9.88 -1.86 8.46
N ASP A 334 10.71 -1.05 9.10
CA ASP A 334 10.45 -0.34 10.36
C ASP A 334 9.68 -1.17 11.39
N GLY A 335 10.27 -2.33 11.73
CA GLY A 335 9.62 -3.35 12.54
C GLY A 335 9.34 -2.89 13.97
N TRP A 336 8.12 -3.18 14.43
CA TRP A 336 7.77 -3.10 15.85
C TRP A 336 8.17 -4.41 16.52
N ILE A 337 9.23 -4.39 17.32
CA ILE A 337 9.96 -5.58 17.80
C ILE A 337 9.46 -6.06 19.16
N ASN A 338 8.83 -5.20 19.98
CA ASN A 338 8.31 -5.59 21.30
C ASN A 338 7.44 -6.86 21.30
N PRO A 339 6.61 -7.15 20.28
CA PRO A 339 5.81 -8.37 20.24
C PRO A 339 6.60 -9.65 19.94
N VAL A 340 7.86 -9.56 19.49
CA VAL A 340 8.70 -10.72 19.22
C VAL A 340 8.96 -11.47 20.55
N PRO A 341 8.77 -12.79 20.62
CA PRO A 341 9.00 -13.54 21.85
C PRO A 341 10.44 -13.37 22.36
N LYS A 342 10.61 -13.22 23.69
CA LYS A 342 11.94 -13.07 24.32
C LYS A 342 12.93 -14.16 23.90
N ALA A 343 12.49 -15.42 23.87
CA ALA A 343 13.31 -16.55 23.41
C ALA A 343 13.78 -16.41 21.95
N THR A 344 13.02 -15.72 21.11
CA THR A 344 13.41 -15.40 19.74
C THR A 344 14.46 -14.29 19.71
N ILE A 345 14.31 -13.25 20.55
CA ILE A 345 15.29 -12.17 20.73
C ILE A 345 16.64 -12.71 21.23
N GLU A 346 16.61 -13.52 22.29
CA GLU A 346 17.80 -14.11 22.94
C GLU A 346 18.57 -15.07 22.01
N ARG A 347 17.86 -15.73 21.10
CA ARG A 347 18.48 -16.67 20.15
C ARG A 347 18.93 -16.01 18.84
N GLY A 348 18.60 -14.74 18.59
CA GLY A 348 18.92 -14.06 17.32
C GLY A 348 18.41 -14.75 16.05
N MET A 349 18.91 -14.35 14.88
CA MET A 349 18.59 -14.94 13.58
C MET A 349 19.72 -15.83 13.03
N GLN A 350 19.37 -17.02 12.53
CA GLN A 350 20.29 -17.99 11.90
C GLN A 350 20.20 -17.98 10.36
N LYS A 351 19.46 -17.04 9.80
CA LYS A 351 19.19 -16.87 8.37
C LYS A 351 19.51 -15.42 7.98
N PRO A 352 19.86 -15.13 6.72
CA PRO A 352 20.11 -13.75 6.32
C PRO A 352 18.94 -12.83 6.67
N LEU A 353 19.27 -11.63 7.18
CA LEU A 353 18.31 -10.67 7.69
C LEU A 353 18.63 -9.25 7.23
N LEU A 354 17.62 -8.54 6.75
CA LEU A 354 17.68 -7.09 6.52
C LEU A 354 16.62 -6.38 7.35
N CYS A 355 17.02 -5.55 8.30
CA CYS A 355 16.13 -4.62 8.97
C CYS A 355 16.43 -3.19 8.51
N MET A 356 15.40 -2.51 8.00
CA MET A 356 15.42 -1.10 7.67
C MET A 356 14.51 -0.35 8.65
N GLY A 357 14.98 0.74 9.26
CA GLY A 357 14.19 1.52 10.21
C GLY A 357 14.26 3.04 9.98
N ARG A 358 13.34 3.76 10.62
CA ARG A 358 13.31 5.23 10.69
C ARG A 358 14.38 5.79 11.65
N PRO A 359 14.76 7.07 11.62
CA PRO A 359 15.87 7.59 12.44
C PRO A 359 15.73 7.41 13.97
N SER A 360 14.52 7.47 14.52
CA SER A 360 14.29 7.33 15.96
C SER A 360 12.89 6.78 16.26
N TRP A 361 12.75 6.09 17.39
CA TRP A 361 11.47 5.69 17.98
C TRP A 361 11.07 6.57 19.19
N GLU A 362 11.84 7.62 19.48
CA GLU A 362 11.48 8.63 20.48
C GLU A 362 10.09 9.22 20.18
N GLY A 363 9.29 9.41 21.23
CA GLY A 363 7.92 9.91 21.11
C GLY A 363 6.89 8.89 20.64
N SER A 364 7.29 7.65 20.31
CA SER A 364 6.34 6.54 20.11
C SER A 364 6.00 5.84 21.42
N ASP A 365 4.99 4.96 21.39
CA ASP A 365 4.65 4.06 22.51
C ASP A 365 5.77 3.05 22.85
N TYR A 366 6.81 2.94 22.00
CA TYR A 366 7.87 1.94 22.10
C TYR A 366 9.26 2.57 21.89
N PRO A 367 9.71 3.51 22.75
CA PRO A 367 11.00 4.19 22.59
C PRO A 367 12.20 3.23 22.65
N ASP A 368 12.07 2.12 23.40
CA ASP A 368 13.11 1.08 23.54
C ASP A 368 13.19 0.09 22.35
N ASN A 369 12.43 0.30 21.27
CA ASN A 369 12.36 -0.65 20.16
C ASN A 369 13.75 -1.00 19.58
N TYR A 370 14.64 0.00 19.44
CA TYR A 370 16.01 -0.24 18.95
C TYR A 370 16.92 -0.93 19.96
N ASN A 371 16.69 -0.78 21.26
CA ASN A 371 17.43 -1.55 22.27
C ASN A 371 17.17 -3.05 22.12
N ILE A 372 15.89 -3.41 21.94
CA ILE A 372 15.47 -4.81 21.72
C ILE A 372 15.99 -5.32 20.37
N LEU A 373 15.91 -4.52 19.31
CA LEU A 373 16.42 -4.88 17.99
C LEU A 373 17.93 -5.12 18.03
N ASN A 374 18.69 -4.24 18.68
CA ASN A 374 20.15 -4.39 18.80
C ASN A 374 20.54 -5.65 19.57
N GLN A 375 19.80 -6.00 20.65
CA GLN A 375 19.97 -7.28 21.35
C GLN A 375 19.70 -8.47 20.42
N PHE A 376 18.68 -8.40 19.57
CA PHE A 376 18.40 -9.46 18.61
C PHE A 376 19.53 -9.62 17.57
N PHE A 377 20.07 -8.51 17.07
CA PHE A 377 21.19 -8.52 16.13
C PHE A 377 22.48 -9.03 16.77
N SER A 378 22.79 -8.68 18.02
CA SER A 378 23.98 -9.17 18.73
C SER A 378 23.98 -10.69 18.91
N ASN A 379 22.79 -11.30 18.94
CA ASN A 379 22.61 -12.75 19.05
C ASN A 379 22.46 -13.46 17.69
N SER A 380 22.47 -12.71 16.58
CA SER A 380 22.30 -13.26 15.23
C SER A 380 23.63 -13.76 14.66
N SER A 381 23.60 -14.90 13.95
CA SER A 381 24.81 -15.59 13.48
C SER A 381 24.96 -15.61 11.95
N ALA A 382 23.91 -15.31 11.20
CA ALA A 382 23.93 -15.24 9.74
C ALA A 382 24.15 -13.79 9.26
N PRO A 383 24.50 -13.56 7.97
CA PRO A 383 24.64 -12.21 7.42
C PRO A 383 23.42 -11.34 7.70
N SER A 384 23.60 -10.34 8.56
CA SER A 384 22.52 -9.52 9.08
C SER A 384 22.86 -8.04 8.91
N TYR A 385 21.89 -7.26 8.43
CA TYR A 385 22.05 -5.84 8.13
C TYR A 385 21.00 -5.05 8.89
N ASN A 386 21.45 -4.20 9.81
CA ASN A 386 20.60 -3.28 10.56
C ASN A 386 20.90 -1.86 10.08
N ILE A 387 19.95 -1.27 9.35
CA ILE A 387 20.17 0.04 8.72
C ILE A 387 19.01 0.99 8.98
N ILE A 388 19.33 2.28 8.94
CA ILE A 388 18.41 3.40 9.10
C ILE A 388 18.38 4.15 7.77
N ILE A 389 17.18 4.50 7.32
CA ILE A 389 17.01 5.44 6.21
C ILE A 389 16.76 6.81 6.81
N LYS A 390 17.61 7.77 6.45
CA LYS A 390 17.52 9.15 6.95
C LYS A 390 16.25 9.82 6.41
N ASN A 391 15.69 10.70 7.23
CA ASN A 391 14.53 11.53 6.89
C ASN A 391 13.27 10.74 6.50
N THR A 392 13.16 9.47 6.91
CA THR A 392 11.94 8.67 6.84
C THR A 392 11.27 8.59 8.20
N LEU A 393 9.97 8.32 8.21
CA LEU A 393 9.15 7.96 9.36
C LEU A 393 8.43 6.63 9.07
N HIS A 394 7.50 6.21 9.94
CA HIS A 394 6.97 4.84 9.92
C HIS A 394 6.24 4.47 8.62
N LEU A 395 5.55 5.44 8.01
CA LEU A 395 4.70 5.21 6.84
C LEU A 395 5.43 5.40 5.51
N ASP A 396 6.67 5.87 5.50
CA ASP A 396 7.52 5.90 4.29
C ASP A 396 7.80 4.51 3.71
N TYR A 397 7.64 3.48 4.53
CA TYR A 397 7.81 2.08 4.15
C TYR A 397 6.56 1.47 3.49
N THR A 398 5.54 2.29 3.23
CA THR A 398 4.25 1.91 2.65
C THR A 398 3.95 2.75 1.41
N ASP A 399 2.79 2.55 0.80
CA ASP A 399 2.29 3.38 -0.30
C ASP A 399 1.63 4.69 0.18
N ILE A 400 1.47 4.91 1.49
CA ILE A 400 0.82 6.12 2.05
C ILE A 400 1.42 7.45 1.56
N PRO A 401 2.74 7.60 1.34
CA PRO A 401 3.28 8.85 0.82
C PRO A 401 2.73 9.27 -0.55
N LEU A 402 2.11 8.35 -1.31
CA LEU A 402 1.43 8.66 -2.57
C LEU A 402 0.05 9.29 -2.39
N TYR A 403 -0.57 9.16 -1.22
CA TYR A 403 -1.98 9.53 -1.01
C TYR A 403 -2.22 11.03 -1.13
N SER A 404 -1.23 11.85 -0.76
CA SER A 404 -1.36 13.30 -0.83
C SER A 404 0.01 14.00 -0.81
N PRO A 405 0.20 15.10 -1.55
CA PRO A 405 1.41 15.92 -1.45
C PRO A 405 1.61 16.57 -0.07
N ILE A 406 0.58 16.63 0.78
CA ILE A 406 0.67 17.20 2.14
C ILE A 406 0.63 16.11 3.23
N ILE A 407 0.68 14.83 2.86
CA ILE A 407 0.43 13.72 3.79
C ILE A 407 1.38 13.73 5.00
N LYS A 408 2.61 14.21 4.83
CA LYS A 408 3.61 14.36 5.90
C LYS A 408 3.20 15.29 7.05
N TYR A 409 2.25 16.19 6.83
CA TYR A 409 1.77 17.10 7.88
C TYR A 409 0.63 16.49 8.71
N VAL A 410 0.09 15.35 8.28
CA VAL A 410 -1.09 14.73 8.90
C VAL A 410 -0.87 13.26 9.28
N MET A 411 0.20 12.63 8.79
CA MET A 411 0.57 11.25 9.09
C MET A 411 2.08 11.11 9.30
N ASP A 412 2.52 9.99 9.87
CA ASP A 412 3.92 9.67 10.19
C ASP A 412 4.76 9.36 8.93
N VAL A 413 4.90 10.36 8.05
CA VAL A 413 5.66 10.35 6.79
C VAL A 413 6.73 11.43 6.87
N GLY A 414 7.97 11.09 6.56
CA GLY A 414 9.13 11.96 6.64
C GLY A 414 9.27 12.94 5.48
N ASP A 415 10.40 13.63 5.46
CA ASP A 415 10.71 14.67 4.47
C ASP A 415 11.33 14.11 3.17
N LEU A 416 11.74 12.84 3.16
CA LEU A 416 12.33 12.24 1.98
C LEU A 416 11.25 12.07 0.89
N PRO A 417 11.45 12.56 -0.35
CA PRO A 417 10.47 12.37 -1.41
C PRO A 417 10.21 10.88 -1.66
N PHE A 418 8.95 10.50 -1.86
CA PHE A 418 8.56 9.11 -2.13
C PHE A 418 9.38 8.47 -3.25
N SER A 419 9.60 9.18 -4.36
CA SER A 419 10.40 8.69 -5.50
C SER A 419 11.86 8.37 -5.14
N THR A 420 12.37 8.94 -4.06
CA THR A 420 13.71 8.68 -3.51
C THR A 420 13.66 7.56 -2.47
N SER A 421 12.83 7.68 -1.43
CA SER A 421 12.76 6.72 -0.32
C SER A 421 12.37 5.33 -0.82
N HIS A 422 11.27 5.24 -1.55
CA HIS A 422 10.73 3.98 -2.04
C HIS A 422 11.65 3.32 -3.08
N LYS A 423 12.28 4.10 -3.98
CA LYS A 423 13.27 3.55 -4.93
C LYS A 423 14.47 2.95 -4.20
N LEU A 424 14.93 3.60 -3.13
CA LEU A 424 16.02 3.08 -2.31
C LEU A 424 15.61 1.80 -1.57
N ILE A 425 14.48 1.82 -0.87
CA ILE A 425 13.93 0.67 -0.14
C ILE A 425 13.75 -0.54 -1.05
N ASN A 426 13.11 -0.36 -2.20
CA ASN A 426 12.85 -1.44 -3.14
C ASN A 426 14.13 -2.05 -3.70
N ASN A 427 15.10 -1.23 -4.09
CA ASN A 427 16.37 -1.72 -4.59
C ASN A 427 17.20 -2.42 -3.50
N LEU A 428 17.15 -1.94 -2.25
CA LEU A 428 17.79 -2.62 -1.12
C LEU A 428 17.19 -4.01 -0.89
N ILE A 429 15.86 -4.13 -0.89
CA ILE A 429 15.17 -5.42 -0.74
C ILE A 429 15.51 -6.33 -1.92
N PHE A 430 15.37 -5.85 -3.15
CA PHE A 430 15.64 -6.63 -4.35
C PHE A 430 17.07 -7.15 -4.36
N THR A 431 18.06 -6.28 -4.21
CA THR A 431 19.48 -6.71 -4.24
C THR A 431 19.85 -7.59 -3.03
N PHE A 432 19.24 -7.39 -1.85
CA PHE A 432 19.38 -8.30 -0.72
C PHE A 432 18.84 -9.70 -1.05
N LEU A 433 17.65 -9.80 -1.65
CA LEU A 433 17.07 -11.09 -2.08
C LEU A 433 17.91 -11.74 -3.18
N GLU A 434 18.40 -10.97 -4.15
CA GLU A 434 19.28 -11.50 -5.19
C GLU A 434 20.54 -12.15 -4.59
N SER A 435 21.16 -11.52 -3.60
CA SER A 435 22.38 -12.05 -2.97
C SER A 435 22.12 -13.19 -2.00
N HIS A 436 21.12 -13.07 -1.11
CA HIS A 436 20.93 -13.97 0.02
C HIS A 436 19.85 -15.03 -0.20
N LEU A 437 19.00 -14.87 -1.23
CA LEU A 437 18.06 -15.90 -1.66
C LEU A 437 18.54 -16.58 -2.93
N LEU A 438 19.03 -15.84 -3.93
CA LEU A 438 19.43 -16.40 -5.23
C LEU A 438 20.94 -16.61 -5.40
N ASP A 439 21.72 -16.41 -4.34
CA ASP A 439 23.17 -16.63 -4.30
C ASP A 439 23.95 -15.82 -5.35
N LYS A 440 23.42 -14.64 -5.76
CA LYS A 440 24.10 -13.73 -6.68
C LYS A 440 25.20 -12.92 -5.97
N PRO A 441 26.20 -12.40 -6.69
CA PRO A 441 27.24 -11.56 -6.09
C PRO A 441 26.67 -10.37 -5.31
N ILE A 442 27.24 -10.11 -4.13
CA ILE A 442 26.77 -9.07 -3.19
C ILE A 442 27.17 -7.63 -3.58
N GLY A 443 27.90 -7.46 -4.68
CA GLY A 443 28.47 -6.17 -5.09
C GLY A 443 27.44 -5.04 -5.22
N ASP A 444 26.31 -5.32 -5.86
CA ASP A 444 25.24 -4.33 -6.06
C ASP A 444 24.59 -3.90 -4.73
N TYR A 445 24.37 -4.87 -3.84
CA TYR A 445 23.83 -4.60 -2.50
C TYR A 445 24.81 -3.75 -1.67
N ASN A 446 26.10 -4.11 -1.65
CA ASN A 446 27.13 -3.35 -0.95
C ASN A 446 27.28 -1.93 -1.50
N LYS A 447 27.13 -1.73 -2.80
CA LYS A 447 27.12 -0.40 -3.41
C LYS A 447 25.95 0.45 -2.93
N LEU A 448 24.75 -0.14 -2.83
CA LEU A 448 23.57 0.55 -2.30
C LEU A 448 23.71 0.89 -0.81
N LEU A 449 24.34 0.03 -0.01
CA LEU A 449 24.61 0.30 1.41
C LEU A 449 25.50 1.54 1.65
N ASN A 450 26.28 1.97 0.66
CA ASN A 450 27.10 3.17 0.72
C ASN A 450 26.33 4.46 0.35
N ASN A 451 25.01 4.38 0.13
CA ASN A 451 24.19 5.54 -0.12
C ASN A 451 24.21 6.51 1.08
N ASN A 452 24.34 7.81 0.83
CA ASN A 452 24.43 8.83 1.86
C ASN A 452 23.17 8.98 2.75
N LEU A 453 22.03 8.48 2.27
CA LEU A 453 20.77 8.39 3.01
C LEU A 453 20.71 7.21 3.98
N ILE A 454 21.69 6.30 3.95
CA ILE A 454 21.74 5.15 4.84
C ILE A 454 22.69 5.44 6.00
N ALA A 455 22.26 5.10 7.22
CA ALA A 455 23.13 4.95 8.37
C ALA A 455 23.10 3.49 8.83
N LYS A 456 24.26 2.95 9.22
CA LYS A 456 24.35 1.62 9.84
C LYS A 456 24.16 1.79 11.36
N MET A 457 23.38 0.91 11.98
CA MET A 457 23.27 0.84 13.44
C MET A 457 24.35 -0.05 14.04
#